data_AF-A0AAV9PHJ3-F1
#
_entry.id   AF-A0AAV9PHJ3-F1
#
_cell.length_a   1.000
_cell.length_b   1.000
_cell.length_c   1.000
_cell.angle_alpha   90.00
_cell.angle_beta   90.00
_cell.angle_gamma   90.00
#
_symmetry.space_group_name_H-M   'P 1'
#
loop_
_entity.id
_entity.type
_entity.pdbx_description
1 polymer ?
#
loop_
_entity_poly.entity_id
_entity_poly.type
_entity_poly.pdbx_seq_one_letter_code
_entity_poly.pdbx_strand_id
1 'polypeptide(L)'
;MSSQFSYFDNYTNTHPLFLGEYAVVEYDIPGFSSPQWDSGALRATYPFWYGSVSEAIYLLSAERNADKIIGAAYAPGFMNYNRWEWVPDLIDYHMIALLSGTRITETLPTTGGKYDPAYWVAGRSAVTGSHIVKAVVYNSTHEVPFAVTFDQVNAGAEATLTYITAPKNASNTIGNNVVQTTTSSVKANGKGCFHFKMPEYSVGVLEVHGDSCGYGNPSSREGWKTWADWIPGNGFNADWNEWGQNWPFDQ
;
A
#
# COMPACT_ATOMS: atom_id res chain seq x y z
N MET A 1 -10.10 4.54 -9.21
CA MET A 1 -9.38 3.34 -8.73
C MET A 1 -9.97 2.75 -7.44
N SER A 2 -10.68 3.53 -6.62
CA SER A 2 -11.31 3.07 -5.37
C SER A 2 -12.23 1.85 -5.47
N SER A 3 -12.85 1.60 -6.64
CA SER A 3 -13.70 0.41 -6.89
C SER A 3 -12.94 -0.80 -7.42
N GLN A 4 -11.61 -0.73 -7.56
CA GLN A 4 -10.79 -1.76 -8.22
C GLN A 4 -10.05 -2.67 -7.24
N PHE A 5 -10.49 -2.75 -5.98
CA PHE A 5 -9.84 -3.59 -4.98
C PHE A 5 -9.81 -5.09 -5.38
N SER A 6 -10.79 -5.56 -6.14
CA SER A 6 -10.88 -6.96 -6.60
C SER A 6 -10.51 -7.15 -8.08
N TYR A 7 -9.87 -6.16 -8.70
CA TYR A 7 -9.62 -6.13 -10.14
C TYR A 7 -8.77 -7.33 -10.61
N PHE A 8 -7.76 -7.74 -9.84
CA PHE A 8 -6.84 -8.80 -10.22
C PHE A 8 -7.25 -10.21 -9.75
N ASP A 9 -8.34 -10.36 -8.98
CA ASP A 9 -8.61 -11.61 -8.26
C ASP A 9 -8.78 -12.81 -9.19
N ASN A 10 -9.39 -12.60 -10.37
CA ASN A 10 -9.65 -13.65 -11.36
C ASN A 10 -8.50 -13.86 -12.36
N TYR A 11 -7.39 -13.15 -12.21
CA TYR A 11 -6.23 -13.32 -13.08
C TYR A 11 -5.49 -14.61 -12.73
N THR A 12 -4.80 -15.19 -13.70
CA THR A 12 -3.97 -16.40 -13.53
C THR A 12 -2.49 -16.03 -13.40
N ASN A 13 -1.73 -16.84 -12.67
CA ASN A 13 -0.27 -16.70 -12.56
C ASN A 13 0.53 -17.23 -13.75
N THR A 14 -0.14 -17.72 -14.81
CA THR A 14 0.51 -18.22 -16.04
C THR A 14 1.29 -17.13 -16.78
N HIS A 15 0.80 -15.89 -16.75
CA HIS A 15 1.43 -14.72 -17.35
C HIS A 15 1.40 -13.57 -16.35
N PRO A 16 2.44 -13.46 -15.49
CA PRO A 16 2.49 -12.41 -14.48
C PRO A 16 2.51 -11.03 -15.13
N LEU A 17 1.89 -10.07 -14.45
CA LEU A 17 1.73 -8.71 -14.95
C LEU A 17 2.61 -7.74 -14.18
N PHE A 18 3.24 -6.86 -14.94
CA PHE A 18 3.82 -5.64 -14.41
C PHE A 18 2.87 -4.48 -14.71
N LEU A 19 2.41 -3.78 -13.67
CA LEU A 19 1.57 -2.59 -13.82
C LEU A 19 2.47 -1.41 -14.16
N GLY A 20 2.84 -1.30 -15.43
CA GLY A 20 3.85 -0.34 -15.90
C GLY A 20 3.47 1.13 -15.70
N GLU A 21 2.18 1.44 -15.62
CA GLU A 21 1.68 2.78 -15.33
C GLU A 21 0.41 2.71 -14.49
N TYR A 22 0.35 3.50 -13.43
CA TYR A 22 -0.89 3.85 -12.74
C TYR A 22 -0.80 5.28 -12.20
N ALA A 23 -1.91 6.02 -12.30
CA ALA A 23 -2.11 7.30 -11.64
C ALA A 23 -3.60 7.67 -11.67
N VAL A 24 -4.06 8.42 -10.67
CA VAL A 24 -5.31 9.19 -10.72
C VAL A 24 -4.98 10.58 -11.24
N VAL A 25 -5.41 10.86 -12.47
CA VAL A 25 -4.99 12.07 -13.22
C VAL A 25 -5.99 13.23 -13.16
N GLU A 26 -7.20 12.99 -12.67
CA GLU A 26 -8.27 13.98 -12.57
C GLU A 26 -9.14 13.74 -11.33
N TYR A 27 -9.79 14.80 -10.85
CA TYR A 27 -10.79 14.73 -9.79
C TYR A 27 -12.06 14.03 -10.28
N ASP A 28 -12.85 13.46 -9.36
CA ASP A 28 -14.16 12.89 -9.69
C ASP A 28 -15.07 13.94 -10.34
N ILE A 29 -15.56 13.63 -11.54
CA ILE A 29 -16.48 14.47 -12.30
C ILE A 29 -17.88 13.82 -12.26
N PRO A 30 -18.92 14.51 -11.74
CA PRO A 30 -20.27 13.97 -11.72
C PRO A 30 -20.75 13.53 -13.10
N GLY A 31 -21.24 12.30 -13.21
CA GLY A 31 -21.75 11.72 -14.46
C GLY A 31 -20.71 11.00 -15.31
N PHE A 32 -19.44 10.99 -14.90
CA PHE A 32 -18.37 10.26 -15.60
C PHE A 32 -17.80 9.15 -14.72
N SER A 33 -17.45 8.03 -15.35
CA SER A 33 -16.90 6.84 -14.68
C SER A 33 -15.44 6.55 -15.07
N SER A 34 -14.84 7.41 -15.89
CA SER A 34 -13.48 7.26 -16.40
C SER A 34 -12.85 8.64 -16.65
N PRO A 35 -11.52 8.71 -16.76
CA PRO A 35 -10.85 9.92 -17.17
C PRO A 35 -11.38 10.47 -18.50
N GLN A 36 -11.50 11.79 -18.59
CA GLN A 36 -11.90 12.49 -19.80
C GLN A 36 -10.68 12.77 -20.67
N TRP A 37 -10.71 12.37 -21.96
CA TRP A 37 -9.55 12.45 -22.86
C TRP A 37 -9.70 13.47 -23.98
N ASP A 38 -10.77 14.26 -23.97
CA ASP A 38 -10.99 15.34 -24.92
C ASP A 38 -10.03 16.51 -24.69
N SER A 39 -9.84 17.30 -25.74
CA SER A 39 -8.97 18.48 -25.69
C SER A 39 -9.53 19.50 -24.69
N GLY A 40 -8.70 19.86 -23.70
CA GLY A 40 -9.10 20.77 -22.63
C GLY A 40 -9.72 20.10 -21.41
N ALA A 41 -9.80 18.75 -21.38
CA ALA A 41 -10.19 18.01 -20.18
C ALA A 41 -9.33 18.43 -18.98
N LEU A 42 -9.98 18.65 -17.84
CA LEU A 42 -9.29 19.08 -16.63
C LEU A 42 -8.38 17.96 -16.11
N ARG A 43 -7.19 18.34 -15.64
CA ARG A 43 -6.24 17.45 -14.98
C ARG A 43 -5.89 18.00 -13.62
N ALA A 44 -5.64 17.11 -12.68
CA ALA A 44 -5.06 17.50 -11.41
C ALA A 44 -3.60 17.90 -11.63
N THR A 45 -3.25 19.14 -11.30
CA THR A 45 -1.87 19.63 -11.43
C THR A 45 -0.90 18.90 -10.50
N TYR A 46 -1.39 18.49 -9.34
CA TYR A 46 -0.65 17.73 -8.33
C TYR A 46 -1.49 16.50 -7.94
N PRO A 47 -0.86 15.42 -7.44
CA PRO A 47 -1.59 14.39 -6.73
C PRO A 47 -2.44 15.02 -5.61
N PHE A 48 -3.64 14.52 -5.40
CA PHE A 48 -4.57 15.00 -4.39
C PHE A 48 -5.01 13.86 -3.49
N TRP A 49 -5.30 14.17 -2.23
CA TRP A 49 -5.29 13.16 -1.18
C TRP A 49 -6.26 12.00 -1.42
N TYR A 50 -7.54 12.26 -1.67
CA TYR A 50 -8.47 11.15 -1.93
C TYR A 50 -8.11 10.35 -3.19
N GLY A 51 -7.48 10.97 -4.19
CA GLY A 51 -6.93 10.27 -5.36
C GLY A 51 -5.84 9.28 -4.94
N SER A 52 -4.88 9.72 -4.14
CA SER A 52 -3.80 8.88 -3.60
C SER A 52 -4.32 7.75 -2.70
N VAL A 53 -5.37 7.98 -1.91
CA VAL A 53 -6.02 6.90 -1.13
C VAL A 53 -6.69 5.89 -2.06
N SER A 54 -7.31 6.34 -3.16
CA SER A 54 -7.89 5.47 -4.20
C SER A 54 -6.82 4.66 -4.94
N GLU A 55 -5.64 5.24 -5.21
CA GLU A 55 -4.47 4.52 -5.75
C GLU A 55 -3.97 3.46 -4.77
N ALA A 56 -3.92 3.76 -3.46
CA ALA A 56 -3.54 2.78 -2.44
C ALA A 56 -4.46 1.54 -2.46
N ILE A 57 -5.78 1.71 -2.66
CA ILE A 57 -6.71 0.58 -2.81
C ILE A 57 -6.30 -0.31 -4.00
N TYR A 58 -5.98 0.29 -5.14
CA TYR A 58 -5.54 -0.44 -6.32
C TYR A 58 -4.19 -1.16 -6.09
N LEU A 59 -3.26 -0.53 -5.38
CA LEU A 59 -1.99 -1.16 -5.00
C LEU A 59 -2.16 -2.29 -3.99
N LEU A 60 -3.07 -2.17 -3.02
CA LEU A 60 -3.38 -3.28 -2.12
C LEU A 60 -4.03 -4.46 -2.89
N SER A 61 -4.81 -4.18 -3.95
CA SER A 61 -5.29 -5.23 -4.87
C SER A 61 -4.13 -5.96 -5.54
N ALA A 62 -3.16 -5.22 -6.05
CA ALA A 62 -1.96 -5.77 -6.67
C ALA A 62 -1.15 -6.61 -5.66
N GLU A 63 -0.89 -6.09 -4.46
CA GLU A 63 -0.13 -6.80 -3.42
C GLU A 63 -0.86 -8.06 -2.92
N ARG A 64 -2.20 -8.03 -2.80
CA ARG A 64 -2.99 -9.23 -2.48
C ARG A 64 -2.85 -10.33 -3.54
N ASN A 65 -2.61 -9.93 -4.78
CA ASN A 65 -2.47 -10.78 -5.95
C ASN A 65 -0.99 -10.89 -6.38
N ALA A 66 -0.05 -10.86 -5.43
CA ALA A 66 1.39 -10.88 -5.70
C ALA A 66 1.91 -12.17 -6.35
N ASP A 67 1.10 -13.24 -6.38
CA ASP A 67 1.40 -14.47 -7.14
C ASP A 67 1.37 -14.25 -8.67
N LYS A 68 0.74 -13.15 -9.11
CA LYS A 68 0.51 -12.81 -10.52
C LYS A 68 0.76 -11.35 -10.86
N ILE A 69 0.91 -10.46 -9.88
CA ILE A 69 1.32 -9.07 -10.10
C ILE A 69 2.74 -8.90 -9.56
N ILE A 70 3.71 -8.68 -10.46
CA ILE A 70 5.15 -8.68 -10.12
C ILE A 70 5.71 -7.29 -9.84
N GLY A 71 4.91 -6.24 -10.00
CA GLY A 71 5.28 -4.88 -9.67
C GLY A 71 4.29 -3.84 -10.20
N ALA A 72 4.44 -2.61 -9.72
CA ALA A 72 3.68 -1.46 -10.17
C ALA A 72 4.58 -0.21 -10.20
N ALA A 73 4.38 0.64 -11.19
CA ALA A 73 5.09 1.92 -11.32
C ALA A 73 4.10 3.06 -11.51
N TYR A 74 4.20 4.06 -10.62
CA TYR A 74 3.47 5.30 -10.79
C TYR A 74 4.00 6.02 -12.02
N ALA A 75 3.12 6.58 -12.85
CA ALA A 75 3.54 7.32 -14.03
C ALA A 75 2.70 8.58 -14.28
N PRO A 76 3.36 9.71 -14.63
CA PRO A 76 4.81 9.87 -14.73
C PRO A 76 5.50 10.11 -13.37
N GLY A 77 6.79 9.76 -13.28
CA GLY A 77 7.54 9.87 -12.02
C GLY A 77 8.02 11.28 -11.71
N PHE A 78 8.37 12.08 -12.72
CA PHE A 78 8.97 13.39 -12.55
C PHE A 78 8.50 14.39 -13.60
N MET A 79 8.29 15.61 -13.14
CA MET A 79 7.98 16.78 -13.96
C MET A 79 8.98 17.90 -13.74
N ASN A 80 9.31 18.62 -14.82
CA ASN A 80 10.01 19.89 -14.73
C ASN A 80 8.99 21.04 -14.66
N TYR A 81 8.96 21.78 -13.55
CA TYR A 81 8.03 22.91 -13.38
C TYR A 81 8.26 24.10 -14.31
N ASN A 82 9.43 24.20 -14.95
CA ASN A 82 9.66 25.24 -15.95
C ASN A 82 9.07 24.85 -17.32
N ARG A 83 8.82 23.55 -17.55
CA ARG A 83 8.25 23.01 -18.78
C ARG A 83 7.81 21.56 -18.59
N TRP A 84 6.52 21.30 -18.79
CA TRP A 84 5.94 19.98 -18.65
C TRP A 84 4.93 19.71 -19.77
N GLU A 85 4.74 18.43 -20.05
CA GLU A 85 3.81 17.93 -21.07
C GLU A 85 2.66 17.11 -20.46
N TRP A 86 2.79 16.69 -19.19
CA TRP A 86 1.81 15.89 -18.47
C TRP A 86 1.73 16.29 -17.00
N VAL A 87 0.58 16.01 -16.36
CA VAL A 87 0.33 16.10 -14.91
C VAL A 87 -0.74 15.07 -14.52
N PRO A 88 -0.81 14.63 -13.25
CA PRO A 88 0.13 14.88 -12.16
C PRO A 88 1.36 13.95 -12.20
N ASP A 89 2.35 14.23 -11.35
CA ASP A 89 3.63 13.50 -11.25
C ASP A 89 4.00 13.16 -9.80
N LEU A 90 4.85 12.13 -9.60
CA LEU A 90 5.27 11.60 -8.28
C LEU A 90 6.30 12.46 -7.52
N ILE A 91 6.19 13.78 -7.55
CA ILE A 91 7.17 14.64 -6.84
C ILE A 91 6.92 14.67 -5.32
N ASP A 92 5.80 14.12 -4.84
CA ASP A 92 5.50 13.94 -3.42
C ASP A 92 4.81 12.58 -3.19
N TYR A 93 5.42 11.72 -2.36
CA TYR A 93 5.24 10.27 -2.46
C TYR A 93 4.91 9.57 -1.13
N HIS A 94 4.34 10.26 -0.14
CA HIS A 94 4.06 9.69 1.20
C HIS A 94 3.32 8.34 1.19
N MET A 95 2.30 8.18 0.34
CA MET A 95 1.54 6.92 0.25
C MET A 95 2.42 5.77 -0.28
N ILE A 96 3.14 6.00 -1.37
CA ILE A 96 4.05 5.00 -1.94
C ILE A 96 5.19 4.70 -0.96
N ALA A 97 5.74 5.72 -0.29
CA ALA A 97 6.78 5.56 0.72
C ALA A 97 6.32 4.63 1.85
N LEU A 98 5.12 4.88 2.41
CA LEU A 98 4.56 4.06 3.47
C LEU A 98 4.35 2.61 3.02
N LEU A 99 3.71 2.40 1.86
CA LEU A 99 3.40 1.05 1.38
C LEU A 99 4.64 0.27 0.92
N SER A 100 5.63 0.93 0.31
CA SER A 100 6.86 0.29 -0.17
C SER A 100 7.93 0.13 0.91
N GLY A 101 7.86 0.94 1.97
CA GLY A 101 8.76 0.88 3.13
C GLY A 101 8.53 -0.33 4.02
N THR A 102 7.29 -0.81 4.13
CA THR A 102 6.97 -2.07 4.83
C THR A 102 6.59 -3.15 3.84
N ARG A 103 7.51 -4.05 3.51
CA ARG A 103 7.31 -5.06 2.45
C ARG A 103 6.69 -6.34 2.98
N ILE A 104 5.64 -6.80 2.31
CA ILE A 104 5.13 -8.16 2.44
C ILE A 104 5.91 -9.03 1.45
N THR A 105 6.54 -10.10 1.94
CA THR A 105 7.22 -11.11 1.13
C THR A 105 6.41 -12.40 1.01
N GLU A 106 5.36 -12.58 1.80
CA GLU A 106 4.43 -13.72 1.72
C GLU A 106 3.04 -13.18 2.03
N THR A 107 2.12 -13.22 1.06
CA THR A 107 0.73 -12.83 1.30
C THR A 107 0.03 -13.89 2.13
N LEU A 108 -0.78 -13.45 3.08
CA LEU A 108 -1.59 -14.34 3.90
C LEU A 108 -3.06 -14.23 3.52
N PRO A 109 -3.80 -15.36 3.45
CA PRO A 109 -5.24 -15.30 3.30
C PRO A 109 -5.85 -14.60 4.52
N THR A 110 -6.89 -13.80 4.29
CA THR A 110 -7.63 -13.15 5.36
C THR A 110 -9.08 -13.65 5.38
N THR A 111 -9.68 -13.70 6.56
CA THR A 111 -11.09 -14.04 6.74
C THR A 111 -11.75 -13.02 7.65
N GLY A 112 -13.06 -12.85 7.51
CA GLY A 112 -13.82 -11.84 8.25
C GLY A 112 -13.75 -10.44 7.63
N GLY A 113 -14.52 -9.52 8.19
CA GLY A 113 -14.69 -8.17 7.66
C GLY A 113 -15.55 -8.10 6.39
N LYS A 114 -15.84 -6.88 5.95
CA LYS A 114 -16.43 -6.57 4.64
C LYS A 114 -15.66 -5.40 4.05
N TYR A 115 -15.38 -5.48 2.75
CA TYR A 115 -14.86 -4.32 2.03
C TYR A 115 -15.92 -3.23 1.92
N ASP A 116 -15.45 -2.00 1.73
CA ASP A 116 -16.24 -0.77 1.77
C ASP A 116 -16.79 -0.44 3.18
N PRO A 117 -16.26 0.58 3.89
CA PRO A 117 -15.29 1.60 3.43
C PRO A 117 -13.81 1.21 3.64
N ALA A 118 -13.52 0.05 4.21
CA ALA A 118 -12.15 -0.40 4.49
C ALA A 118 -11.67 -1.48 3.51
N TYR A 119 -10.38 -1.44 3.21
CA TYR A 119 -9.70 -2.38 2.32
C TYR A 119 -8.38 -2.78 2.95
N TRP A 120 -7.98 -4.05 2.84
CA TRP A 120 -6.77 -4.53 3.50
C TRP A 120 -6.12 -5.72 2.79
N VAL A 121 -4.82 -5.84 2.97
CA VAL A 121 -4.02 -7.03 2.66
C VAL A 121 -3.21 -7.38 3.90
N ALA A 122 -3.00 -8.68 4.12
CA ALA A 122 -2.16 -9.17 5.20
C ALA A 122 -1.04 -10.04 4.63
N GLY A 123 0.06 -10.10 5.36
CA GLY A 123 1.21 -10.87 4.95
C GLY A 123 2.28 -10.97 6.02
N ARG A 124 3.42 -11.53 5.63
CA ARG A 124 4.64 -11.60 6.44
C ARG A 124 5.80 -11.00 5.70
N SER A 125 6.80 -10.59 6.47
CA SER A 125 8.11 -10.20 5.96
C SER A 125 9.14 -11.26 6.35
N ALA A 126 9.83 -11.82 5.36
CA ALA A 126 10.98 -12.72 5.54
C ALA A 126 12.24 -11.99 6.00
N VAL A 127 12.29 -10.67 5.77
CA VAL A 127 13.42 -9.83 6.17
C VAL A 127 13.35 -9.49 7.65
N THR A 128 12.17 -9.09 8.15
CA THR A 128 11.99 -8.60 9.52
C THR A 128 11.36 -9.61 10.46
N GLY A 129 10.82 -10.71 9.93
CA GLY A 129 10.03 -11.67 10.70
C GLY A 129 8.60 -11.20 11.03
N SER A 130 8.25 -9.97 10.64
CA SER A 130 6.99 -9.32 11.03
C SER A 130 5.75 -9.96 10.38
N HIS A 131 4.62 -9.86 11.07
CA HIS A 131 3.29 -9.99 10.46
C HIS A 131 2.73 -8.60 10.19
N ILE A 132 2.18 -8.38 9.00
CA ILE A 132 1.85 -7.05 8.50
C ILE A 132 0.39 -7.05 8.04
N VAL A 133 -0.35 -6.01 8.41
CA VAL A 133 -1.58 -5.60 7.72
C VAL A 133 -1.34 -4.23 7.12
N LYS A 134 -1.61 -4.08 5.82
CA LYS A 134 -1.76 -2.77 5.20
C LYS A 134 -3.25 -2.53 4.96
N ALA A 135 -3.73 -1.35 5.34
CA ALA A 135 -5.14 -1.02 5.30
C ALA A 135 -5.37 0.38 4.73
N VAL A 136 -6.53 0.54 4.11
CA VAL A 136 -7.03 1.80 3.57
C VAL A 136 -8.46 2.01 4.06
N VAL A 137 -8.78 3.22 4.49
CA VAL A 137 -10.17 3.65 4.73
C VAL A 137 -10.53 4.74 3.72
N TYR A 138 -11.60 4.55 2.97
CA TYR A 138 -12.02 5.44 1.89
C TYR A 138 -13.49 5.81 2.03
N ASN A 139 -13.80 7.11 2.01
CA ASN A 139 -15.18 7.62 1.99
C ASN A 139 -16.09 7.10 3.12
N SER A 140 -15.54 6.92 4.32
CA SER A 140 -16.29 6.59 5.55
C SER A 140 -16.77 7.87 6.24
N THR A 141 -17.96 7.85 6.86
CA THR A 141 -18.45 9.01 7.64
C THR A 141 -17.90 9.07 9.07
N HIS A 142 -17.18 8.04 9.51
CA HIS A 142 -16.61 7.91 10.86
C HIS A 142 -15.26 7.16 10.81
N GLU A 143 -14.50 7.20 11.91
CA GLU A 143 -13.35 6.31 12.08
C GLU A 143 -13.78 4.84 11.99
N VAL A 144 -13.02 4.03 11.25
CA VAL A 144 -13.29 2.61 11.06
C VAL A 144 -12.51 1.79 12.08
N PRO A 145 -13.16 0.96 12.90
CA PRO A 145 -12.48 0.07 13.82
C PRO A 145 -11.93 -1.16 13.10
N PHE A 146 -10.71 -1.55 13.46
CA PHE A 146 -10.05 -2.78 13.05
C PHE A 146 -9.83 -3.67 14.27
N ALA A 147 -10.06 -4.97 14.08
CA ALA A 147 -9.74 -6.02 15.04
C ALA A 147 -8.99 -7.11 14.28
N VAL A 148 -7.68 -7.20 14.48
CA VAL A 148 -6.79 -8.06 13.70
C VAL A 148 -6.18 -9.11 14.62
N THR A 149 -6.25 -10.37 14.20
CA THR A 149 -5.56 -11.50 14.82
C THR A 149 -4.70 -12.19 13.77
N PHE A 150 -3.53 -12.64 14.18
CA PHE A 150 -2.69 -13.52 13.38
C PHE A 150 -2.55 -14.86 14.09
N ASP A 151 -2.55 -15.95 13.31
CA ASP A 151 -2.20 -17.26 13.84
C ASP A 151 -0.81 -17.21 14.47
N GLN A 152 -0.66 -17.87 15.62
CA GLN A 152 0.60 -17.94 16.37
C GLN A 152 1.11 -16.60 16.94
N VAL A 153 0.29 -15.55 16.93
CA VAL A 153 0.56 -14.31 17.67
C VAL A 153 -0.27 -14.30 18.96
N ASN A 154 0.43 -14.23 20.10
CA ASN A 154 -0.16 -14.36 21.42
C ASN A 154 -0.48 -13.02 22.07
N ALA A 155 -1.18 -13.07 23.21
CA ALA A 155 -1.44 -11.90 24.05
C ALA A 155 -0.14 -11.18 24.45
N GLY A 156 -0.19 -9.85 24.46
CA GLY A 156 0.97 -9.02 24.82
C GLY A 156 1.95 -8.76 23.67
N ALA A 157 1.77 -9.41 22.51
CA ALA A 157 2.52 -9.09 21.29
C ALA A 157 2.44 -7.59 20.97
N GLU A 158 3.58 -7.01 20.58
CA GLU A 158 3.70 -5.59 20.26
C GLU A 158 3.68 -5.38 18.75
N ALA A 159 2.98 -4.33 18.33
CA ALA A 159 2.92 -3.88 16.96
C ALA A 159 3.07 -2.36 16.89
N THR A 160 3.57 -1.89 15.77
CA THR A 160 3.57 -0.47 15.40
C THR A 160 2.47 -0.23 14.38
N LEU A 161 1.53 0.67 14.70
CA LEU A 161 0.58 1.21 13.73
C LEU A 161 1.09 2.55 13.25
N THR A 162 1.34 2.65 11.95
CA THR A 162 1.63 3.92 11.26
C THR A 162 0.54 4.17 10.23
N TYR A 163 -0.11 5.33 10.26
CA TYR A 163 -1.02 5.74 9.20
C TYR A 163 -0.83 7.19 8.82
N ILE A 164 -1.16 7.51 7.57
CA ILE A 164 -1.11 8.85 7.01
C ILE A 164 -2.50 9.35 6.65
N THR A 165 -2.72 10.66 6.81
CA THR A 165 -3.95 11.37 6.48
C THR A 165 -3.66 12.76 5.91
N ALA A 166 -4.63 13.32 5.19
CA ALA A 166 -4.70 14.73 4.88
C ALA A 166 -6.18 15.12 4.66
N PRO A 167 -6.52 16.42 4.57
CA PRO A 167 -7.86 16.83 4.15
C PRO A 167 -8.17 16.27 2.76
N LYS A 168 -9.42 15.82 2.54
CA LYS A 168 -9.86 15.10 1.32
C LYS A 168 -9.30 15.64 0.01
N ASN A 169 -9.45 16.95 -0.23
CA ASN A 169 -9.06 17.61 -1.49
C ASN A 169 -7.68 18.29 -1.42
N ALA A 170 -6.86 17.99 -0.41
CA ALA A 170 -5.56 18.61 -0.26
C ALA A 170 -4.53 18.00 -1.23
N SER A 171 -3.60 18.85 -1.66
CA SER A 171 -2.43 18.46 -2.45
C SER A 171 -1.18 19.03 -1.81
N ASN A 172 -0.09 18.28 -1.92
CA ASN A 172 1.22 18.87 -1.76
C ASN A 172 1.57 19.62 -3.04
N THR A 173 2.05 20.83 -2.83
CA THR A 173 2.52 21.79 -3.83
C THR A 173 3.98 22.11 -3.50
N ILE A 174 4.62 22.96 -4.30
CA ILE A 174 6.01 23.33 -4.03
C ILE A 174 6.12 24.02 -2.66
N GLY A 175 6.92 23.44 -1.77
CA GLY A 175 7.27 24.03 -0.49
C GLY A 175 6.24 23.84 0.62
N ASN A 176 5.25 22.95 0.47
CA ASN A 176 4.37 22.55 1.57
C ASN A 176 4.27 21.03 1.71
N ASN A 177 3.85 20.61 2.91
CA ASN A 177 3.45 19.25 3.20
C ASN A 177 2.17 19.25 4.04
N VAL A 178 1.09 18.69 3.49
CA VAL A 178 -0.24 18.58 4.10
C VAL A 178 -0.49 17.19 4.70
N VAL A 179 0.34 16.21 4.36
CA VAL A 179 0.20 14.84 4.84
C VAL A 179 0.70 14.74 6.26
N GLN A 180 -0.15 14.24 7.15
CA GLN A 180 0.15 14.02 8.55
C GLN A 180 0.42 12.53 8.77
N THR A 181 1.51 12.21 9.47
CA THR A 181 1.83 10.83 9.87
C THR A 181 1.50 10.64 11.34
N THR A 182 0.76 9.59 11.67
CA THR A 182 0.50 9.17 13.04
C THR A 182 1.11 7.79 13.27
N THR A 183 1.92 7.67 14.33
CA THR A 183 2.53 6.41 14.74
C THR A 183 2.14 6.10 16.18
N SER A 184 1.76 4.86 16.46
CA SER A 184 1.39 4.40 17.79
C SER A 184 1.79 2.95 18.03
N SER A 185 2.08 2.61 19.29
CA SER A 185 2.25 1.21 19.70
C SER A 185 0.88 0.60 20.02
N VAL A 186 0.62 -0.59 19.47
CA VAL A 186 -0.61 -1.36 19.70
C VAL A 186 -0.22 -2.71 20.28
N LYS A 187 -0.85 -3.11 21.38
CA LYS A 187 -0.63 -4.42 22.00
C LYS A 187 -1.79 -5.36 21.74
N ALA A 188 -1.47 -6.62 21.46
CA ALA A 188 -2.45 -7.69 21.38
C ALA A 188 -3.12 -7.91 22.75
N ASN A 189 -4.45 -7.96 22.77
CA ASN A 189 -5.21 -8.27 23.98
C ASN A 189 -5.06 -9.75 24.39
N GLY A 190 -5.78 -10.17 25.43
CA GLY A 190 -5.75 -11.55 25.94
C GLY A 190 -6.09 -12.66 24.93
N LYS A 191 -6.59 -12.33 23.73
CA LYS A 191 -6.91 -13.24 22.63
C LYS A 191 -5.95 -13.12 21.43
N GLY A 192 -4.82 -12.42 21.57
CA GLY A 192 -3.91 -12.17 20.44
C GLY A 192 -4.44 -11.12 19.45
N CYS A 193 -5.45 -10.32 19.83
CA CYS A 193 -6.11 -9.40 18.92
C CYS A 193 -5.64 -7.96 19.11
N PHE A 194 -5.16 -7.33 18.04
CA PHE A 194 -4.84 -5.92 17.94
C PHE A 194 -6.10 -5.13 17.61
N HIS A 195 -6.40 -4.10 18.39
CA HIS A 195 -7.53 -3.21 18.16
C HIS A 195 -7.00 -1.81 17.89
N PHE A 196 -7.46 -1.20 16.79
CA PHE A 196 -7.13 0.16 16.44
C PHE A 196 -8.25 0.76 15.59
N LYS A 197 -8.17 2.07 15.35
CA LYS A 197 -9.09 2.78 14.47
C LYS A 197 -8.29 3.57 13.46
N MET A 198 -8.87 3.72 12.28
CA MET A 198 -8.30 4.58 11.25
C MET A 198 -9.36 5.58 10.78
N PRO A 199 -9.01 6.87 10.62
CA PRO A 199 -9.94 7.91 10.17
C PRO A 199 -10.28 7.76 8.69
N GLU A 200 -11.27 8.53 8.23
CA GLU A 200 -11.60 8.64 6.80
C GLU A 200 -10.38 9.06 5.96
N TYR A 201 -10.26 8.52 4.74
CA TYR A 201 -9.15 8.77 3.81
C TYR A 201 -7.79 8.57 4.48
N SER A 202 -7.58 7.39 5.04
CA SER A 202 -6.30 7.01 5.64
C SER A 202 -5.69 5.82 4.92
N VAL A 203 -4.36 5.81 4.87
CA VAL A 203 -3.55 4.67 4.43
C VAL A 203 -2.65 4.30 5.60
N GLY A 204 -2.63 3.03 5.99
CA GLY A 204 -1.96 2.61 7.21
C GLY A 204 -1.33 1.22 7.12
N VAL A 205 -0.38 1.00 8.01
CA VAL A 205 0.35 -0.25 8.19
C VAL A 205 0.37 -0.58 9.67
N LEU A 206 -0.13 -1.77 10.02
CA LEU A 206 0.12 -2.41 11.30
C LEU A 206 1.23 -3.44 11.09
N GLU A 207 2.38 -3.24 11.74
CA GLU A 207 3.49 -4.17 11.71
C GLU A 207 3.71 -4.77 13.10
N VAL A 208 3.37 -6.05 13.26
CA VAL A 208 3.64 -6.84 14.47
C VAL A 208 5.13 -7.18 14.48
N HIS A 209 5.82 -6.88 15.58
CA HIS A 209 7.26 -7.08 15.67
C HIS A 209 7.61 -8.57 15.53
N GLY A 210 8.70 -8.87 14.80
CA GLY A 210 9.11 -10.24 14.48
C GLY A 210 9.28 -11.13 15.72
N ASP A 211 9.78 -10.59 16.83
CA ASP A 211 9.97 -11.32 18.10
C ASP A 211 8.65 -11.82 18.71
N SER A 212 7.52 -11.17 18.35
CA SER A 212 6.17 -11.56 18.77
C SER A 212 5.51 -12.56 17.83
N CYS A 213 6.16 -12.88 16.71
CA CYS A 213 5.64 -13.71 15.64
C CYS A 213 6.37 -15.06 15.64
N GLY A 214 5.67 -16.18 15.81
CA GLY A 214 6.27 -17.51 15.72
C GLY A 214 6.90 -17.76 14.34
N TYR A 215 8.20 -17.54 14.19
CA TYR A 215 8.88 -17.72 12.91
C TYR A 215 9.34 -19.17 12.74
N GLY A 216 8.56 -19.97 12.02
CA GLY A 216 9.02 -21.27 11.51
C GLY A 216 9.96 -21.11 10.32
N ASN A 217 10.73 -22.16 9.99
CA ASN A 217 11.75 -22.16 8.94
C ASN A 217 11.23 -21.59 7.60
N PRO A 218 11.81 -20.49 7.07
CA PRO A 218 11.35 -19.83 5.84
C PRO A 218 11.53 -20.65 4.55
N SER A 219 12.36 -21.70 4.57
CA SER A 219 12.72 -22.48 3.37
C SER A 219 11.63 -23.41 2.80
N SER A 220 10.46 -23.50 3.45
CA SER A 220 9.38 -24.41 3.03
C SER A 220 8.11 -23.71 2.52
N ARG A 221 8.16 -22.40 2.25
CA ARG A 221 6.96 -21.56 2.07
C ARG A 221 6.96 -20.81 0.73
N GLU A 222 5.80 -20.71 0.10
CA GLU A 222 5.59 -19.95 -1.13
C GLU A 222 5.44 -18.46 -0.80
N GLY A 223 6.36 -17.62 -1.26
CA GLY A 223 6.36 -16.16 -1.08
C GLY A 223 6.35 -15.40 -2.41
N TRP A 224 6.49 -14.07 -2.33
CA TRP A 224 6.71 -13.14 -3.43
C TRP A 224 7.81 -13.68 -4.35
N LYS A 225 7.41 -14.00 -5.58
CA LYS A 225 8.33 -14.37 -6.64
C LYS A 225 8.94 -13.09 -7.21
N THR A 226 10.18 -12.83 -6.83
CA THR A 226 11.01 -11.78 -7.42
C THR A 226 11.27 -12.08 -8.90
N TRP A 227 11.76 -11.09 -9.65
CA TRP A 227 12.23 -11.33 -11.03
C TRP A 227 13.17 -12.55 -11.14
N ALA A 228 13.98 -12.82 -10.12
CA ALA A 228 14.88 -13.97 -10.07
C ALA A 228 14.13 -15.32 -10.06
N ASP A 229 12.93 -15.38 -9.50
CA ASP A 229 12.09 -16.59 -9.46
C ASP A 229 11.43 -16.91 -10.82
N TRP A 230 11.47 -15.96 -11.76
CA TRP A 230 10.93 -16.10 -13.11
C TRP A 230 12.01 -16.40 -14.17
N ILE A 231 13.29 -16.43 -13.81
CA ILE A 231 14.40 -16.76 -14.71
C ILE A 231 14.77 -18.26 -14.57
N PRO A 232 14.65 -19.08 -15.64
CA PRO A 232 15.14 -20.45 -15.61
C PRO A 232 16.68 -20.49 -15.52
N GLY A 233 17.21 -21.05 -14.42
CA GLY A 233 18.64 -21.30 -14.24
C GLY A 233 19.39 -20.14 -13.57
N ASN A 234 19.71 -20.31 -12.28
CA ASN A 234 20.53 -19.44 -11.43
C ASN A 234 20.14 -17.95 -11.51
N GLY A 235 19.10 -17.60 -10.75
CA GLY A 235 18.70 -16.23 -10.48
C GLY A 235 19.86 -15.36 -10.01
N PHE A 236 19.82 -14.10 -10.42
CA PHE A 236 20.74 -13.06 -9.98
C PHE A 236 20.81 -13.04 -8.45
N ASN A 237 22.00 -13.34 -7.92
CA ASN A 237 22.32 -13.28 -6.50
C ASN A 237 22.60 -11.81 -6.15
N ALA A 238 21.54 -11.00 -6.09
CA ALA A 238 21.61 -9.63 -5.60
C ALA A 238 20.97 -9.58 -4.22
N ASP A 239 21.81 -9.39 -3.20
CA ASP A 239 21.35 -9.11 -1.85
C ASP A 239 20.58 -7.78 -1.86
N TRP A 240 19.25 -7.86 -1.82
CA TRP A 240 18.34 -6.71 -1.84
C TRP A 240 18.48 -5.76 -0.64
N ASN A 241 19.33 -6.09 0.35
CA ASN A 241 19.54 -5.32 1.57
C ASN A 241 20.26 -3.97 1.36
N GLU A 242 20.72 -3.65 0.16
CA GLU A 242 21.43 -2.38 -0.09
C GLU A 242 20.54 -1.24 -0.59
N TRP A 243 19.30 -1.51 -1.02
CA TRP A 243 18.43 -0.50 -1.65
C TRP A 243 17.19 -0.22 -0.82
N GLY A 244 17.28 0.75 0.10
CA GLY A 244 16.12 1.39 0.73
C GLY A 244 16.14 1.56 2.25
N GLN A 245 17.16 1.09 2.97
CA GLN A 245 17.15 1.08 4.44
C GLN A 245 17.53 2.40 5.13
N ASN A 246 17.94 3.45 4.41
CA ASN A 246 18.40 4.70 5.01
C ASN A 246 17.88 5.95 4.28
N TRP A 247 16.56 6.17 4.28
CA TRP A 247 16.02 7.51 4.02
C TRP A 247 15.71 8.17 5.35
N PRO A 248 16.54 9.12 5.83
CA PRO A 248 16.20 9.90 7.00
C PRO A 248 15.11 10.90 6.59
N PHE A 249 13.87 10.63 6.96
CA PHE A 249 12.77 11.59 6.87
C PHE A 249 12.78 12.45 8.13
N ASP A 250 13.77 13.32 8.27
CA ASP A 250 13.79 14.43 9.22
C ASP A 250 14.54 15.61 8.58
N GLN A 251 13.80 16.45 7.83
CA GLN A 251 14.04 17.91 7.68
C GLN A 251 12.72 18.61 7.41
#